data_AF-V5IBE7-F1
#
_entry.id   AF-V5IBE7-F1
#
_cell.length_a   1.000
_cell.length_b   1.000
_cell.length_c   1.000
_cell.angle_alpha   90.00
_cell.angle_beta   90.00
_cell.angle_gamma   90.00
#
_symmetry.space_group_name_H-M   'P 1'
#
loop_
_entity.id
_entity.type
_entity.pdbx_description
1 polymer ?
#
loop_
_entity_poly.entity_id
_entity_poly.type
_entity_poly.pdbx_seq_one_letter_code
_entity_poly.pdbx_strand_id
1 'polypeptide(L)'
;MRYPSVGLTRSRLWHSVSLLCLHYLPALALDLGLQLVGRKPRLVSMYHKVRKGIDAVQYFTTNGWLFRSNNVVALVDELSTTDKQLFNFDVRTMQWYAYWEQYVLGIRKYLFKAEASKLPEARKHMKWLYAVHLFLNLLLITFVWRLLLTRSQTARNLCYFMLTFATRLCRMLPLMQSQ
;
A
#
# COMPACT_ATOMS: atom_id res chain seq x y z
N MET A 1 4.35 -11.87 -8.00
CA MET A 1 4.19 -11.15 -6.72
C MET A 1 3.60 -9.78 -7.06
N ARG A 2 2.52 -9.33 -6.42
CA ARG A 2 1.89 -8.02 -6.69
C ARG A 2 2.69 -6.91 -5.98
N TYR A 3 2.53 -5.66 -6.42
CA TYR A 3 3.01 -4.50 -5.67
C TYR A 3 2.47 -4.56 -4.22
N PRO A 4 3.34 -4.55 -3.20
CA PRO A 4 2.92 -4.70 -1.82
C PRO A 4 2.15 -3.45 -1.36
N SER A 5 0.94 -3.63 -0.86
CA SER A 5 0.15 -2.58 -0.21
C SER A 5 -0.38 -3.08 1.13
N VAL A 6 -0.40 -2.20 2.12
CA VAL A 6 -0.95 -2.48 3.44
C VAL A 6 -2.22 -1.66 3.59
N GLY A 7 -3.31 -2.31 4.00
CA GLY A 7 -4.59 -1.67 4.25
C GLY A 7 -5.25 -2.27 5.48
N LEU A 8 -5.81 -1.42 6.34
CA LEU A 8 -6.59 -1.82 7.49
C LEU A 8 -8.08 -1.82 7.12
N THR A 9 -8.81 -2.85 7.53
CA THR A 9 -10.23 -3.00 7.23
C THR A 9 -10.99 -3.30 8.51
N ARG A 10 -12.15 -2.67 8.71
CA ARG A 10 -13.01 -2.95 9.88
C ARG A 10 -13.79 -4.25 9.75
N SER A 11 -14.18 -4.64 8.53
CA SER A 11 -14.95 -5.86 8.28
C SER A 11 -14.05 -7.09 8.20
N ARG A 12 -14.25 -8.04 9.13
CA ARG A 12 -13.54 -9.33 9.13
C ARG A 12 -13.88 -10.19 7.92
N LEU A 13 -15.14 -10.18 7.48
CA LEU A 13 -15.57 -10.95 6.31
C LEU A 13 -14.90 -10.43 5.04
N TRP A 14 -14.91 -9.11 4.83
CA TRP A 14 -14.24 -8.50 3.69
C TRP A 14 -12.74 -8.79 3.69
N HIS A 15 -12.10 -8.71 4.87
CA HIS A 15 -10.69 -9.07 5.03
C HIS A 15 -10.42 -10.52 4.62
N SER A 16 -11.20 -11.48 5.11
CA SER A 16 -11.04 -12.91 4.82
C SER A 16 -11.25 -13.22 3.33
N VAL A 17 -12.29 -12.66 2.72
CA VAL A 17 -12.56 -12.83 1.27
C VAL A 17 -11.43 -12.21 0.45
N SER A 18 -10.98 -11.00 0.80
CA SER A 18 -9.88 -10.35 0.10
C SER A 18 -8.57 -11.12 0.24
N LEU A 19 -8.29 -11.67 1.42
CA LEU A 19 -7.09 -12.48 1.65
C LEU A 19 -7.13 -13.77 0.83
N LEU A 20 -8.27 -14.48 0.82
CA LEU A 20 -8.43 -15.71 0.05
C LEU A 20 -8.31 -15.44 -1.46
N CYS A 21 -9.10 -14.51 -1.98
CA CYS A 21 -9.21 -14.25 -3.42
C CYS A 21 -7.99 -13.54 -4.01
N LEU A 22 -7.39 -12.58 -3.30
CA LEU A 22 -6.31 -11.76 -3.84
C LEU A 22 -4.91 -12.27 -3.51
N HIS A 23 -4.77 -13.12 -2.48
CA HIS A 23 -3.46 -13.60 -2.02
C HIS A 23 -3.34 -15.11 -2.08
N TYR A 24 -4.24 -15.86 -1.44
CA TYR A 24 -4.09 -17.31 -1.29
C TYR A 24 -4.36 -18.09 -2.59
N LEU A 25 -5.50 -17.85 -3.25
CA LEU A 25 -5.85 -18.54 -4.50
C LEU A 25 -4.81 -18.27 -5.61
N PRO A 26 -4.36 -17.03 -5.87
CA PRO A 26 -3.32 -16.78 -6.87
C PRO A 26 -1.97 -17.41 -6.49
N ALA A 27 -1.60 -17.41 -5.20
CA ALA A 27 -0.38 -18.05 -4.73
C ALA A 27 -0.40 -19.56 -4.96
N LEU A 28 -1.53 -20.20 -4.65
CA LEU A 28 -1.72 -21.63 -4.86
C LEU A 28 -1.65 -21.99 -6.35
N ALA A 29 -2.35 -21.25 -7.21
CA ALA A 29 -2.32 -21.48 -8.65
C ALA A 29 -0.91 -21.37 -9.23
N LEU A 30 -0.13 -20.37 -8.81
CA LEU A 30 1.26 -20.20 -9.23
C LEU A 30 2.18 -21.29 -8.68
N ASP A 31 2.01 -21.69 -7.43
CA ASP A 31 2.80 -22.76 -6.81
C ASP A 31 2.51 -24.13 -7.46
N LEU A 32 1.26 -24.42 -7.81
CA LEU A 32 0.88 -25.60 -8.60
C LEU A 32 1.53 -25.55 -9.99
N GLY A 33 1.50 -24.40 -10.67
CA GLY A 33 2.17 -24.22 -11.95
C GLY A 33 3.70 -24.46 -11.86
N LEU A 34 4.33 -23.99 -10.78
CA LEU A 34 5.74 -24.28 -10.51
C LEU A 34 5.98 -25.78 -10.33
N GLN A 35 5.14 -26.47 -9.57
CA GLN A 35 5.24 -27.91 -9.36
C GLN A 35 5.11 -28.70 -10.67
N LEU A 36 4.20 -28.31 -11.56
CA LEU A 36 4.05 -28.94 -12.89
C LEU A 36 5.31 -28.80 -13.76
N VAL A 37 6.09 -27.73 -13.57
CA VAL A 37 7.38 -27.51 -14.26
C VAL A 37 8.56 -28.05 -13.44
N GLY A 38 8.30 -28.90 -12.43
CA GLY A 38 9.32 -29.53 -11.58
C GLY A 38 10.01 -28.57 -10.61
N ARG A 39 9.45 -27.38 -10.38
CA ARG A 39 10.00 -26.37 -9.45
C ARG A 39 9.29 -26.43 -8.10
N LYS A 40 10.04 -26.13 -7.04
CA LYS A 40 9.51 -26.11 -5.67
C LYS A 40 8.52 -24.94 -5.46
N PRO A 41 7.33 -25.18 -4.87
CA PRO A 41 6.39 -24.13 -4.50
C PRO A 41 6.98 -23.25 -3.39
N ARG A 42 6.67 -21.95 -3.40
CA ARG A 42 7.25 -20.97 -2.47
C ARG A 42 6.26 -19.92 -1.96
N LEU A 43 5.25 -19.58 -2.74
CA LEU A 43 4.38 -18.43 -2.47
C LEU A 43 3.46 -18.67 -1.28
N VAL A 44 2.84 -19.84 -1.17
CA VAL A 44 1.94 -20.17 -0.05
C VAL A 44 2.68 -20.14 1.28
N SER A 45 3.89 -20.71 1.33
CA SER A 45 4.74 -20.70 2.53
C SER A 45 5.15 -19.29 2.93
N MET A 46 5.48 -18.44 1.95
CA MET A 46 5.79 -17.03 2.20
C MET A 46 4.60 -16.28 2.81
N TYR A 47 3.39 -16.46 2.26
CA TYR A 47 2.18 -15.84 2.81
C TYR A 47 1.87 -16.31 4.24
N HIS A 48 2.12 -17.58 4.57
CA HIS A 48 2.00 -18.07 5.94
C HIS A 48 2.92 -17.33 6.92
N LYS A 49 4.16 -17.05 6.53
CA LYS A 49 5.11 -16.28 7.37
C LYS A 49 4.66 -14.84 7.55
N VAL A 50 4.19 -14.20 6.47
CA VAL A 50 3.62 -12.84 6.52
C VAL A 50 2.42 -12.80 7.46
N ARG A 51 1.51 -13.80 7.37
CA ARG A 51 0.34 -13.88 8.23
C ARG A 51 0.71 -13.97 9.71
N LYS A 52 1.67 -14.83 10.08
CA LYS A 52 2.17 -14.92 11.46
C LYS A 52 2.71 -13.58 11.97
N GLY A 53 3.42 -12.82 11.13
CA GLY A 53 3.91 -11.50 11.48
C GLY A 53 2.77 -10.49 11.70
N ILE A 54 1.75 -10.50 10.84
CA ILE A 54 0.55 -9.67 10.99
C ILE A 54 -0.19 -10.03 12.27
N ASP A 55 -0.43 -11.32 12.54
CA ASP A 55 -1.14 -11.78 13.74
C ASP A 55 -0.43 -11.32 15.03
N ALA A 56 0.91 -11.31 15.04
CA ALA A 56 1.69 -10.86 16.19
C ALA A 56 1.52 -9.37 16.50
N VAL A 57 1.32 -8.51 15.49
CA VAL A 57 1.17 -7.06 15.67
C VAL A 57 -0.28 -6.60 15.65
N GLN A 58 -1.22 -7.48 15.28
CA GLN A 58 -2.61 -7.13 15.05
C GLN A 58 -3.23 -6.46 16.29
N TYR A 59 -3.08 -7.06 17.47
CA TYR A 59 -3.65 -6.52 18.71
C TYR A 59 -3.22 -5.08 18.99
N PHE A 60 -1.96 -4.75 18.74
CA PHE A 60 -1.43 -3.41 18.99
C PHE A 60 -1.84 -2.41 17.90
N THR A 61 -1.98 -2.87 16.65
CA THR A 61 -2.23 -2.00 15.49
C THR A 61 -3.71 -1.76 15.20
N THR A 62 -4.62 -2.64 15.65
CA THR A 62 -6.07 -2.50 15.38
C THR A 62 -6.87 -1.92 16.54
N ASN A 63 -6.27 -1.72 17.70
CA ASN A 63 -6.90 -1.14 18.87
C ASN A 63 -6.42 0.31 19.08
N GLY A 64 -7.31 1.15 19.61
CA GLY A 64 -6.96 2.51 20.01
C GLY A 64 -6.28 2.50 21.38
N TRP A 65 -5.20 3.26 21.51
CA TRP A 65 -4.45 3.38 22.76
C TRP A 65 -4.41 4.84 23.18
N LEU A 66 -4.95 5.13 24.36
CA LEU A 66 -4.85 6.46 24.97
C LEU A 66 -3.74 6.42 26.02
N PHE A 67 -2.58 6.96 25.67
CA PHE A 67 -1.48 7.15 26.61
C PHE A 67 -1.60 8.52 27.27
N ARG A 68 -1.89 8.55 28.57
CA ARG A 68 -1.90 9.80 29.35
C ARG A 68 -0.46 10.14 29.76
N SER A 69 0.02 11.30 29.33
CA SER A 69 1.40 11.76 29.58
C SER A 69 1.48 13.07 30.36
N ASN A 70 0.38 13.51 30.99
CA ASN A 70 0.29 14.81 31.68
C ASN A 70 1.43 15.05 32.67
N ASN A 71 1.78 14.04 33.48
CA ASN A 71 2.86 14.16 34.46
C ASN A 71 4.24 14.31 33.80
N VAL A 72 4.47 13.65 32.66
CA VAL A 72 5.73 13.78 31.92
C VAL A 72 5.83 15.18 31.34
N VAL A 73 4.74 15.72 30.79
CA VAL A 73 4.69 17.09 30.26
C VAL A 73 4.92 18.11 31.37
N ALA A 74 4.23 17.98 32.50
CA ALA A 74 4.41 18.87 33.65
C ALA A 74 5.85 18.84 34.17
N LEU A 75 6.44 17.64 34.29
CA LEU A 75 7.84 17.48 34.68
C LEU A 75 8.79 18.18 33.70
N VAL A 76 8.59 18.02 32.39
CA VAL A 76 9.39 18.75 31.40
C VAL A 76 9.26 20.24 31.64
N ASP A 77 8.05 20.77 31.86
CA ASP A 77 7.85 22.21 31.99
C ASP A 77 8.54 22.79 33.24
N GLU A 78 8.56 22.05 34.35
CA GLU A 78 9.22 22.41 35.61
C GLU A 78 10.76 22.37 35.56
N LEU A 79 11.37 21.58 34.66
CA LEU A 79 12.83 21.49 34.57
C LEU A 79 13.49 22.82 34.21
N SER A 80 14.66 23.05 34.81
CA SER A 80 15.54 24.16 34.45
C SER A 80 15.98 24.04 32.98
N THR A 81 16.38 25.16 32.37
CA THR A 81 16.91 25.14 30.99
C THR A 81 18.15 24.25 30.87
N THR A 82 19.00 24.23 31.90
CA THR A 82 20.19 23.37 31.98
C THR A 82 19.80 21.89 31.99
N ASP A 83 18.83 21.50 32.82
CA ASP A 83 18.42 20.09 32.93
C ASP A 83 17.69 19.61 31.68
N LYS A 84 16.87 20.47 31.06
CA LYS A 84 16.23 20.19 29.76
C LYS A 84 17.25 19.85 28.68
N GLN A 85 18.40 20.53 28.68
CA GLN A 85 19.47 20.29 27.71
C GLN A 85 20.27 19.02 28.04
N LEU A 86 20.58 18.80 29.32
CA LEU A 86 21.35 17.63 29.77
C LEU A 86 20.55 16.33 29.64
N PHE A 87 19.25 16.37 29.90
CA PHE A 87 18.37 15.21 29.95
C PHE A 87 17.12 15.43 29.08
N ASN A 88 17.32 15.60 27.78
CA ASN A 88 16.19 15.78 26.87
C ASN A 88 15.41 14.46 26.65
N PHE A 89 14.24 14.35 27.27
CA PHE A 89 13.25 13.30 27.01
C PHE A 89 11.95 13.86 26.37
N ASP A 90 11.98 15.11 25.90
CA ASP A 90 10.86 15.72 25.21
C ASP A 90 10.79 15.26 23.75
N VAL A 91 9.89 14.31 23.48
CA VAL A 91 9.64 13.75 22.15
C VAL A 91 9.19 14.79 21.12
N ARG A 92 8.73 15.98 21.54
CA ARG A 92 8.33 17.08 20.63
C ARG A 92 9.53 17.69 19.91
N THR A 93 10.72 17.62 20.53
CA THR A 93 11.97 18.14 19.96
C THR A 93 12.57 17.22 18.89
N MET A 94 12.04 16.00 18.76
CA MET A 94 12.56 14.96 17.89
C MET A 94 12.24 15.22 16.41
N GLN A 95 13.25 15.09 15.54
CA GLN A 95 13.05 15.08 14.09
C GLN A 95 12.48 13.72 13.65
N TRP A 96 11.17 13.56 13.76
CA TRP A 96 10.47 12.30 13.51
C TRP A 96 10.79 11.66 12.16
N TYR A 97 10.93 12.46 11.10
CA TYR A 97 11.27 11.94 9.77
C TYR A 97 12.65 11.26 9.75
N ALA A 98 13.68 11.95 10.25
CA ALA A 98 15.04 11.43 10.30
C ALA A 98 15.13 10.19 11.21
N TYR A 99 14.42 10.21 12.34
CA TYR A 99 14.33 9.05 13.21
C TYR A 99 13.74 7.83 12.51
N TRP A 100 12.58 7.98 11.86
CA TRP A 100 11.94 6.87 11.16
C TRP A 100 12.79 6.35 10.00
N GLU A 101 13.47 7.24 9.27
CA GLU A 101 14.41 6.84 8.21
C GLU A 101 15.55 5.98 8.79
N GLN A 102 16.22 6.46 9.84
CA GLN A 102 17.29 5.72 10.51
C GLN A 102 16.79 4.40 11.11
N TYR A 103 15.61 4.38 11.69
CA TYR A 103 14.97 3.19 12.24
C TYR A 103 14.75 2.12 11.16
N VAL A 104 14.15 2.49 10.02
CA VAL A 104 13.90 1.57 8.90
C VAL A 104 15.21 1.08 8.28
N LEU A 105 16.21 1.96 8.12
CA LEU A 105 17.54 1.57 7.65
C LEU A 105 18.24 0.62 8.64
N GLY A 106 18.08 0.85 9.94
CA GLY A 106 18.59 0.00 11.01
C GLY A 106 17.97 -1.39 10.96
N ILE A 107 16.65 -1.51 10.85
CA ILE A 107 15.95 -2.80 10.67
C ILE A 107 16.52 -3.53 9.46
N ARG A 108 16.64 -2.86 8.32
CA ARG A 108 17.17 -3.46 7.09
C ARG A 108 18.59 -4.01 7.30
N LYS A 109 19.46 -3.23 7.92
CA LYS A 109 20.87 -3.58 8.11
C LYS A 109 21.06 -4.68 9.15
N TYR A 110 20.42 -4.57 10.31
CA TYR A 110 20.70 -5.42 11.46
C TYR A 110 19.75 -6.62 11.57
N LEU A 111 18.44 -6.42 11.38
CA LEU A 111 17.46 -7.50 11.49
C LEU A 111 17.45 -8.36 10.22
N PHE A 112 17.39 -7.71 9.05
CA PHE A 112 17.35 -8.42 7.77
C PHE A 112 18.71 -8.71 7.15
N LYS A 113 19.80 -8.20 7.76
CA LYS A 113 21.18 -8.39 7.28
C LYS A 113 21.33 -8.03 5.79
N ALA A 114 20.56 -7.04 5.32
CA ALA A 114 20.53 -6.66 3.93
C ALA A 114 21.55 -5.55 3.64
N GLU A 115 22.39 -5.78 2.64
CA GLU A 115 23.41 -4.81 2.24
C GLU A 115 22.80 -3.50 1.73
N ALA A 116 23.47 -2.39 2.05
CA ALA A 116 23.10 -1.06 1.60
C ALA A 116 23.25 -0.91 0.07
N SER A 117 24.25 -1.57 -0.52
CA SER A 117 24.50 -1.63 -1.98
C SER A 117 23.29 -2.16 -2.77
N LYS A 118 22.44 -2.99 -2.16
CA LYS A 118 21.24 -3.57 -2.80
C LYS A 118 20.02 -2.65 -2.79
N LEU A 119 20.11 -1.45 -2.21
CA LEU A 119 18.99 -0.50 -2.16
C LEU A 119 18.54 -0.01 -3.55
N PRO A 120 19.45 0.38 -4.48
CA PRO A 120 19.04 0.83 -5.81
C PRO A 120 18.32 -0.26 -6.61
N GLU A 121 18.80 -1.51 -6.52
CA GLU A 121 18.17 -2.67 -7.17
C GLU A 121 16.77 -2.93 -6.62
N ALA A 122 16.62 -2.90 -5.29
CA ALA A 122 15.32 -3.05 -4.65
C ALA A 122 14.34 -1.94 -5.09
N ARG A 123 14.81 -0.69 -5.22
CA ARG A 123 13.99 0.42 -5.74
C ARG A 123 13.58 0.20 -7.20
N LYS A 124 14.48 -0.28 -8.06
CA LYS A 124 14.18 -0.61 -9.46
C LYS A 124 13.13 -1.72 -9.53
N HIS A 125 13.28 -2.77 -8.72
CA HIS A 125 12.31 -3.86 -8.64
C HIS A 125 10.93 -3.37 -8.17
N MET A 126 10.88 -2.46 -7.19
CA MET A 126 9.63 -1.86 -6.72
C MET A 126 8.94 -1.02 -7.80
N LYS A 127 9.70 -0.22 -8.56
CA LYS A 127 9.16 0.53 -9.71
C LYS A 127 8.59 -0.39 -10.78
N TRP A 128 9.26 -1.49 -11.08
CA TRP A 128 8.75 -2.49 -12.02
C TRP A 128 7.47 -3.15 -11.52
N LEU A 129 7.41 -3.56 -10.25
CA LEU A 129 6.20 -4.12 -9.64
C LEU A 129 5.03 -3.13 -9.65
N TYR A 130 5.31 -1.84 -9.44
CA TYR A 130 4.30 -0.79 -9.55
C TYR A 130 3.78 -0.63 -10.98
N ALA A 131 4.65 -0.63 -11.98
CA ALA A 131 4.27 -0.58 -13.39
C ALA A 131 3.38 -1.78 -13.79
N VAL A 132 3.76 -3.00 -13.36
CA VAL A 132 2.94 -4.22 -13.56
C VAL A 132 1.59 -4.07 -12.87
N HIS A 133 1.55 -3.53 -11.64
CA HIS A 133 0.29 -3.31 -10.93
C HIS A 133 -0.64 -2.34 -11.68
N LEU A 134 -0.10 -1.22 -12.16
CA LEU A 134 -0.85 -0.25 -12.95
C LEU A 134 -1.39 -0.88 -14.24
N PHE A 135 -0.53 -1.60 -14.97
CA PHE A 135 -0.92 -2.29 -16.20
C PHE A 135 -2.05 -3.30 -15.97
N LEU A 136 -1.95 -4.14 -14.95
CA LEU A 136 -2.99 -5.12 -14.61
C LEU A 136 -4.31 -4.45 -14.23
N ASN A 137 -4.27 -3.34 -13.49
CA ASN A 137 -5.48 -2.58 -13.15
C ASN A 137 -6.13 -1.98 -14.42
N LEU A 138 -5.33 -1.44 -15.35
CA LEU A 138 -5.84 -0.90 -16.62
C LEU A 138 -6.47 -2.01 -17.48
N LEU A 139 -5.85 -3.19 -17.53
CA LEU A 139 -6.44 -4.35 -18.21
C LEU A 139 -7.76 -4.78 -17.57
N LEU A 140 -7.84 -4.82 -16.23
CA LEU A 140 -9.06 -5.18 -15.52
C LEU A 140 -10.18 -4.16 -15.80
N ILE A 141 -9.87 -2.86 -15.72
CA ILE A 141 -10.84 -1.79 -15.99
C ILE A 141 -11.36 -1.88 -17.43
N THR A 142 -10.47 -2.06 -18.41
CA THR A 142 -10.86 -2.17 -19.82
C THR A 142 -11.67 -3.44 -20.08
N PHE A 143 -11.36 -4.56 -19.41
CA PHE A 143 -12.13 -5.80 -19.49
C PHE A 143 -13.54 -5.64 -18.92
N VAL A 144 -13.66 -5.09 -17.71
CA VAL A 144 -14.97 -4.82 -17.06
C VAL A 144 -15.78 -3.85 -17.90
N TRP A 145 -15.16 -2.79 -18.40
CA TRP A 145 -15.81 -1.82 -19.28
C TRP A 145 -16.36 -2.46 -20.55
N ARG A 146 -15.56 -3.28 -21.24
CA ARG A 146 -16.03 -4.03 -22.42
C ARG A 146 -17.17 -4.96 -22.07
N LEU A 147 -17.09 -5.71 -20.96
CA LEU A 147 -18.17 -6.60 -20.52
C LEU A 147 -19.48 -5.84 -20.28
N LEU A 148 -19.42 -4.69 -19.61
CA LEU A 148 -20.57 -3.82 -19.36
C LEU A 148 -21.17 -3.29 -20.67
N LEU A 149 -20.33 -2.84 -21.61
CA LEU A 149 -20.78 -2.38 -22.93
C LEU A 149 -21.37 -3.52 -23.78
N THR A 150 -20.85 -4.74 -23.68
CA THR A 150 -21.42 -5.88 -24.41
C THR A 150 -22.79 -6.28 -23.85
N ARG A 151 -22.96 -6.23 -22.53
CA ARG A 151 -24.16 -6.72 -21.84
C ARG A 151 -25.26 -5.68 -21.66
N SER A 152 -24.94 -4.38 -21.60
CA SER A 152 -25.91 -3.32 -21.30
C SER A 152 -26.10 -2.36 -22.48
N GLN A 153 -27.31 -2.37 -23.06
CA GLN A 153 -27.71 -1.40 -24.10
C GLN A 153 -27.70 0.04 -23.55
N THR A 154 -28.12 0.21 -22.29
CA THR A 154 -28.14 1.52 -21.61
C THR A 154 -26.73 2.07 -21.42
N ALA A 155 -25.77 1.23 -21.03
CA ALA A 155 -24.37 1.66 -20.89
C ALA A 155 -23.78 2.11 -22.23
N ARG A 156 -24.04 1.37 -23.33
CA ARG A 156 -23.63 1.78 -24.68
C ARG A 156 -24.19 3.16 -25.03
N ASN A 157 -25.50 3.35 -24.86
CA ASN A 157 -26.17 4.59 -25.21
C ASN A 157 -25.62 5.78 -24.39
N LEU A 158 -25.39 5.57 -23.09
CA LEU A 158 -24.80 6.60 -22.22
C LEU A 158 -23.36 6.95 -22.65
N CYS A 159 -22.55 5.95 -23.02
CA CYS A 159 -21.19 6.19 -23.52
C CYS A 159 -21.16 6.95 -24.83
N TYR A 160 -22.01 6.58 -25.80
CA TYR A 160 -22.14 7.32 -27.06
C TYR A 160 -22.64 8.74 -26.83
N PHE A 161 -23.60 8.94 -25.91
CA PHE A 161 -24.07 10.27 -25.53
C PHE A 161 -22.95 11.12 -24.92
N MET A 162 -22.17 10.58 -23.98
CA MET A 162 -21.04 11.31 -23.37
C MET A 162 -19.93 11.63 -24.38
N LEU A 163 -19.59 10.72 -25.29
CA LEU A 163 -18.62 10.95 -26.37
C LEU A 163 -19.09 12.04 -27.35
N THR A 164 -20.37 11.98 -27.76
CA THR A 164 -20.96 13.00 -28.64
C THR A 164 -21.09 14.36 -27.96
N PHE A 165 -21.40 14.39 -26.66
CA PHE A 165 -21.40 15.62 -25.86
C PHE A 165 -19.99 16.20 -25.72
N ALA A 166 -18.98 15.40 -25.36
CA ALA A 166 -17.60 15.84 -25.23
C ALA A 166 -17.03 16.38 -26.55
N THR A 167 -17.29 15.69 -27.67
CA THR A 167 -16.87 16.18 -29.00
C THR A 167 -17.57 17.48 -29.39
N ARG A 168 -18.84 17.68 -29.01
CA ARG A 168 -19.52 18.98 -29.18
C ARG A 168 -18.89 20.07 -28.32
N LEU A 169 -18.58 19.78 -27.05
CA LEU A 169 -17.94 20.72 -26.14
C LEU A 169 -16.53 21.13 -26.64
N CYS A 170 -15.72 20.16 -27.08
CA CYS A 170 -14.40 20.42 -27.67
C CYS A 170 -14.46 21.26 -28.95
N ARG A 171 -15.53 21.14 -29.75
CA ARG A 171 -15.74 21.99 -30.93
C ARG A 171 -16.15 23.42 -30.58
N MET A 172 -16.75 23.63 -29.40
CA MET A 172 -17.15 24.97 -28.92
C MET A 172 -16.04 25.73 -28.19
N LEU A 173 -15.07 25.03 -27.61
CA LEU A 173 -13.89 25.61 -26.94
C LEU A 173 -13.11 26.65 -27.77
N PRO A 174 -12.76 26.40 -29.05
CA PRO A 174 -12.05 27.39 -29.86
C PRO A 174 -12.91 28.60 -30.26
N LEU A 175 -14.25 28.50 -30.21
CA LEU A 175 -15.16 29.62 -30.51
C LEU A 175 -15.30 30.62 -29.35
N MET A 176 -14.96 30.21 -28.13
CA MET A 176 -14.96 31.07 -26.95
C MET A 176 -13.62 31.79 -26.71
N GLN A 177 -12.54 31.37 -27.38
CA GLN A 177 -11.22 31.99 -27.30
C GLN A 177 -10.99 33.07 -28.37
N SER A 178 -11.95 33.27 -29.29
CA SER A 178 -11.88 34.26 -30.38
C SER A 178 -12.76 35.51 -30.14
N GLN A 179 -13.18 35.74 -28.90
CA GLN A 179 -13.76 37.00 -28.41
C GLN A 179 -12.84 37.60 -27.36
#